data_AF-A0A2V8U3N6-F1
#
_entry.id   AF-A0A2V8U3N6-F1
#
_cell.length_a   1.000
_cell.length_b   1.000
_cell.length_c   1.000
_cell.angle_alpha   90.00
_cell.angle_beta   90.00
_cell.angle_gamma   90.00
#
_symmetry.space_group_name_H-M   'P 1'
#
loop_
_entity.id
_entity.type
_entity.pdbx_description
1 polymer ?
#
loop_
_entity_poly.entity_id
_entity_poly.type
_entity_poly.pdbx_seq_one_letter_code
_entity_poly.pdbx_strand_id
1 'polypeptide(L)'
;MKLMLSVIGLALATLRENKIRSFLTVLGVIIGTGTIIAVGSILAGFDGAVTGVIRGFGTNTAIVFKMRMGPGFGGRTNEERMRKPLTYENAVAIDDRC
;
A
#
# COMPACT_ATOMS: atom_id res chain seq x y z
N MET A 1 21.88 25.03 34.20
CA MET A 1 22.64 24.28 33.18
C MET A 1 23.56 23.19 33.75
N LYS A 2 24.36 23.46 34.80
CA LYS A 2 25.23 22.45 35.47
C LYS A 2 24.53 21.14 35.86
N LEU A 3 23.28 21.23 36.33
CA LEU A 3 22.48 20.07 36.73
C LEU A 3 22.13 19.14 35.55
N MET A 4 21.87 19.68 34.35
CA MET A 4 21.58 18.86 33.17
C MET A 4 22.82 18.09 32.70
N LEU A 5 24.00 18.72 32.72
CA LEU A 5 25.25 18.04 32.33
C LEU A 5 25.57 16.86 33.25
N SER A 6 25.34 16.98 34.56
CA SER A 6 25.58 15.88 35.50
C SER A 6 24.63 14.70 35.28
N VAL A 7 23.36 14.97 34.97
CA VAL A 7 22.36 13.91 34.70
C VAL A 7 22.69 13.17 33.40
N ILE A 8 23.09 13.91 32.35
CA ILE A 8 23.52 13.31 31.08
C ILE A 8 24.77 12.44 31.29
N GLY A 9 25.76 12.93 32.04
CA GLY A 9 26.97 12.17 32.36
C GLY A 9 26.68 10.87 33.12
N LEU A 10 25.77 10.92 34.10
CA LEU A 10 25.34 9.74 34.86
C LEU A 10 24.62 8.72 33.96
N ALA A 11 23.71 9.18 33.10
CA ALA A 11 22.99 8.30 32.17
C ALA A 11 23.95 7.60 31.18
N LEU A 12 24.94 8.32 30.64
CA LEU A 12 25.98 7.74 29.78
C LEU A 12 26.84 6.71 30.50
N ALA A 13 27.15 6.92 31.78
CA ALA A 13 27.87 5.95 32.60
C ALA A 13 27.06 4.65 32.76
N THR A 14 25.78 4.75 33.10
CA THR A 14 24.89 3.58 33.27
C THR A 14 24.67 2.79 31.98
N LEU A 15 24.55 3.48 30.83
CA LEU A 15 24.47 2.83 29.50
C LEU A 15 25.75 2.06 29.17
N ARG A 16 26.92 2.60 29.57
CA ARG A 16 28.22 1.95 29.33
C ARG A 16 28.47 0.76 30.26
N GLU A 17 27.83 0.74 31.43
CA GLU A 17 27.89 -0.37 32.39
C GLU A 17 27.04 -1.56 31.93
N ASN A 18 25.87 -1.30 31.32
CA ASN A 18 24.93 -2.32 30.83
C ASN A 18 24.95 -2.49 29.30
N LYS A 19 26.13 -2.68 28.71
CA LYS A 19 26.36 -2.69 27.25
C LYS A 19 25.42 -3.59 26.47
N ILE A 20 25.18 -4.82 26.93
CA ILE A 20 24.33 -5.79 26.22
C ILE A 20 22.87 -5.32 26.22
N ARG A 21 22.35 -4.95 27.38
CA ARG A 21 20.95 -4.49 27.50
C ARG A 21 20.70 -3.26 26.63
N SER A 22 21.55 -2.25 26.76
CA SER A 22 21.42 -1.01 25.98
C SER A 22 21.57 -1.24 24.48
N PHE A 23 22.46 -2.14 24.06
CA PHE A 23 22.61 -2.49 22.65
C PHE A 23 21.35 -3.18 22.08
N LEU A 24 20.83 -4.20 22.76
CA LEU A 24 19.63 -4.91 22.29
C LEU A 24 18.40 -4.01 22.22
N THR A 25 18.23 -3.08 23.16
CA THR A 25 17.09 -2.14 23.13
C THR A 25 17.18 -1.18 21.95
N VAL A 26 18.38 -0.66 21.66
CA VAL A 26 18.58 0.24 20.52
C VAL A 26 18.42 -0.50 19.20
N LEU A 27 18.96 -1.72 19.10
CA LEU A 27 18.81 -2.58 17.94
C LEU A 27 17.33 -2.88 17.64
N GLY A 28 16.55 -3.21 18.67
CA GLY A 28 15.11 -3.47 18.52
C GLY A 28 14.35 -2.26 17.98
N VAL A 29 14.63 -1.05 18.49
CA VAL A 29 13.98 0.18 18.01
C VAL A 29 14.36 0.49 16.56
N ILE A 30 15.62 0.31 16.17
CA ILE A 30 16.08 0.56 14.80
C ILE A 30 15.38 -0.40 13.83
N ILE A 31 15.33 -1.69 14.14
CA ILE A 31 14.68 -2.68 13.28
C ILE A 31 13.17 -2.42 13.22
N GLY A 32 12.51 -2.16 14.36
CA GLY A 32 11.07 -1.94 14.42
C GLY A 32 10.62 -0.67 13.69
N THR A 33 11.34 0.44 13.86
CA THR A 33 11.03 1.69 13.13
C THR A 33 11.35 1.56 11.65
N GLY A 34 12.45 0.89 11.29
CA GLY A 34 12.84 0.63 9.91
C GLY A 34 11.80 -0.18 9.14
N THR A 35 11.23 -1.24 9.73
CA THR A 35 10.20 -2.04 9.06
C THR A 35 8.91 -1.26 8.85
N ILE A 36 8.46 -0.47 9.83
CA ILE A 36 7.25 0.35 9.71
C ILE A 36 7.41 1.40 8.60
N ILE A 37 8.56 2.08 8.55
CA ILE A 37 8.85 3.07 7.50
C ILE A 37 8.90 2.40 6.12
N ALA A 38 9.57 1.24 6.02
CA ALA A 38 9.68 0.50 4.77
C ALA A 38 8.30 0.09 4.24
N VAL A 39 7.48 -0.57 5.06
CA VAL A 39 6.13 -0.99 4.67
C VAL A 39 5.26 0.21 4.32
N GLY A 40 5.30 1.28 5.13
CA GLY A 40 4.55 2.50 4.86
C GLY A 40 4.91 3.13 3.51
N SER A 41 6.21 3.19 3.18
CA SER A 41 6.68 3.74 1.91
C SER A 41 6.24 2.91 0.70
N ILE A 42 6.25 1.58 0.83
CA ILE A 42 5.81 0.67 -0.22
C ILE A 42 4.31 0.81 -0.46
N LEU A 43 3.52 0.85 0.61
CA LEU A 43 2.06 1.00 0.50
C LEU A 43 1.67 2.33 -0.12
N ALA A 44 2.26 3.43 0.35
CA ALA A 44 2.00 4.76 -0.21
C ALA A 44 2.47 4.87 -1.68
N GLY A 45 3.63 4.28 -2.01
CA GLY A 45 4.14 4.24 -3.38
C GLY A 45 3.27 3.41 -4.31
N PHE A 46 2.78 2.27 -3.83
CA PHE A 46 1.88 1.40 -4.59
C PHE A 46 0.52 2.04 -4.83
N ASP A 47 -0.09 2.65 -3.80
CA ASP A 47 -1.36 3.36 -3.94
C ASP A 47 -1.26 4.53 -4.92
N GLY A 48 -0.16 5.30 -4.84
CA GLY A 48 0.13 6.36 -5.80
C GLY A 48 0.33 5.85 -7.23
N ALA A 49 1.06 4.74 -7.41
CA ALA A 49 1.30 4.14 -8.71
C ALA A 49 0.01 3.59 -9.34
N VAL A 50 -0.79 2.85 -8.58
CA VAL A 50 -2.07 2.29 -9.04
C VAL A 50 -3.06 3.42 -9.35
N THR A 51 -3.18 4.41 -8.46
CA THR A 51 -4.05 5.57 -8.69
C THR A 51 -3.59 6.38 -9.90
N GLY A 52 -2.28 6.52 -10.12
CA GLY A 52 -1.72 7.19 -11.30
C GLY A 52 -2.10 6.47 -12.59
N VAL A 53 -1.99 5.14 -12.62
CA VAL A 53 -2.42 4.32 -13.76
C VAL A 53 -3.92 4.44 -14.00
N ILE A 54 -4.74 4.36 -12.96
CA ILE A 54 -6.21 4.51 -13.05
C ILE A 54 -6.59 5.90 -13.58
N ARG A 55 -5.96 6.97 -13.06
CA ARG A 55 -6.18 8.34 -13.54
C ARG A 55 -5.69 8.54 -14.97
N GLY A 56 -4.64 7.82 -15.40
CA GLY A 56 -4.15 7.83 -16.77
C GLY A 56 -5.16 7.31 -17.80
N PHE A 57 -6.10 6.45 -17.39
CA PHE A 57 -7.23 6.07 -18.25
C PHE A 57 -8.23 7.22 -18.43
N GLY A 58 -8.18 8.29 -17.63
CA GLY A 58 -9.08 9.44 -17.71
C GLY A 58 -10.36 9.24 -16.89
N THR A 59 -10.87 10.35 -16.32
CA THR A 59 -12.11 10.35 -15.52
C THR A 59 -13.37 10.07 -16.33
N ASN A 60 -13.29 10.08 -17.67
CA ASN A 60 -14.40 9.81 -18.59
C ASN A 60 -14.25 8.47 -19.33
N THR A 61 -13.65 7.48 -18.69
CA THR A 61 -13.41 6.17 -19.32
C THR A 61 -14.09 5.07 -18.53
N ALA A 62 -15.19 4.55 -19.07
CA ALA A 62 -15.90 3.41 -18.51
C ALA A 62 -15.28 2.10 -19.02
N ILE A 63 -14.74 1.29 -18.12
CA ILE A 63 -14.17 -0.02 -18.46
C ILE A 63 -15.26 -1.09 -18.29
N VAL A 64 -15.83 -1.56 -19.40
CA VAL A 64 -16.92 -2.55 -19.42
C VAL A 64 -16.38 -3.94 -19.76
N PHE A 65 -16.61 -4.91 -18.88
CA PHE A 65 -16.24 -6.30 -19.09
C PHE A 65 -17.48 -7.20 -19.07
N LYS A 66 -17.54 -8.17 -20.00
CA LYS A 66 -18.63 -9.16 -20.05
C LYS A 66 -18.61 -10.18 -18.89
N MET A 67 -17.43 -10.38 -18.30
CA MET A 67 -17.16 -11.33 -17.23
C MET A 67 -16.82 -10.59 -15.95
N ARG A 68 -17.15 -11.14 -14.78
CA ARG A 68 -16.73 -10.58 -13.49
C ARG A 68 -15.20 -10.50 -13.42
N MET A 69 -14.68 -9.31 -13.16
CA MET A 69 -13.25 -9.05 -12.99
C MET A 69 -12.85 -9.35 -11.53
N GLY A 70 -11.93 -10.29 -11.31
CA GLY A 70 -11.43 -10.65 -9.98
C GLY A 70 -11.19 -12.16 -9.80
N PRO A 71 -10.46 -12.58 -8.74
CA PRO A 71 -10.27 -14.00 -8.44
C PRO A 71 -11.61 -14.63 -8.02
N GLY A 72 -12.22 -15.35 -8.96
CA GLY A 72 -13.45 -16.10 -8.73
C GLY A 72 -13.15 -17.41 -8.02
N PHE A 73 -13.42 -17.48 -6.71
CA PHE A 73 -13.56 -18.75 -6.03
C PHE A 73 -14.86 -19.41 -6.49
N GLY A 74 -14.74 -20.55 -7.17
CA GLY A 74 -15.83 -21.19 -7.90
C GLY A 74 -15.89 -20.69 -9.34
N GLY A 75 -15.64 -21.59 -10.31
CA GLY A 75 -15.52 -21.24 -11.72
C GLY A 75 -16.71 -20.45 -12.28
N ARG A 76 -16.49 -19.79 -13.43
CA ARG A 76 -17.49 -18.94 -14.12
C ARG A 76 -18.81 -19.68 -14.33
N THR A 77 -19.93 -19.05 -13.97
CA THR A 77 -21.27 -19.64 -14.14
C THR A 77 -21.59 -19.82 -15.64
N ASN A 78 -22.47 -20.76 -15.98
CA ASN A 78 -22.88 -20.97 -17.38
C ASN A 78 -23.51 -19.71 -17.99
N GLU A 79 -24.24 -18.95 -17.17
CA GLU A 79 -24.82 -17.66 -17.56
C GLU A 79 -23.77 -16.64 -17.96
N GLU A 80 -22.64 -16.54 -17.24
CA GLU A 80 -21.52 -15.65 -17.62
C GLU A 80 -20.86 -16.07 -18.93
N ARG A 81 -20.79 -17.37 -19.21
CA ARG A 81 -20.19 -17.91 -20.46
C ARG A 81 -21.05 -17.66 -21.68
N MET A 82 -22.37 -17.69 -21.51
CA MET A 82 -23.36 -17.49 -22.57
C MET A 82 -23.67 -16.02 -22.86
N ARG A 83 -23.09 -15.06 -22.13
CA ARG A 83 -23.28 -13.63 -22.41
C ARG A 83 -22.80 -13.28 -23.81
N LYS A 84 -23.63 -12.53 -24.54
CA LYS A 84 -23.33 -12.03 -25.89
C LYS A 84 -22.01 -11.24 -25.87
N PRO A 85 -21.19 -11.33 -26.94
CA PRO A 85 -19.97 -10.54 -27.03
C PRO A 85 -20.30 -9.05 -27.04
N LEU A 86 -19.46 -8.24 -26.38
CA LEU A 86 -19.54 -6.78 -26.46
C LEU A 86 -19.05 -6.36 -27.84
N THR A 87 -19.87 -5.61 -28.58
CA THR A 87 -19.49 -5.07 -29.89
C THR A 87 -19.27 -3.57 -29.81
N TYR A 88 -18.57 -3.00 -30.80
CA TYR A 88 -18.26 -1.58 -30.84
C TYR A 88 -19.53 -0.72 -30.87
N GLU A 89 -20.59 -1.20 -31.52
CA GLU A 89 -21.88 -0.51 -31.56
C GLU A 89 -22.50 -0.36 -30.16
N ASN A 90 -22.18 -1.25 -29.21
CA ASN A 90 -22.64 -1.11 -27.83
C ASN A 90 -21.94 0.06 -27.12
N ALA A 91 -20.69 0.35 -27.46
CA ALA A 91 -19.96 1.49 -26.90
C ALA A 91 -20.56 2.82 -27.42
N VAL A 92 -20.82 2.91 -28.74
CA VAL A 92 -21.44 4.09 -29.36
C VAL A 92 -22.86 4.33 -28.81
N ALA A 93 -23.66 3.26 -28.66
CA ALA A 93 -25.01 3.38 -28.11
C ALA A 93 -25.05 3.82 -26.63
N ILE A 94 -23.97 3.65 -25.88
CA ILE A 94 -23.84 4.14 -24.51
C ILE A 94 -23.43 5.62 -24.52
N ASP A 95 -22.51 6.01 -25.40
CA ASP A 95 -22.08 7.40 -25.59
C ASP A 95 -23.25 8.30 -26.02
N ASP A 96 -24.08 7.84 -26.96
CA ASP A 96 -25.26 8.58 -27.43
C ASP A 96 -26.36 8.75 -26.35
N ARG A 97 -26.32 7.99 -25.25
CA ARG A 97 -27.35 7.95 -24.20
C ARG A 97 -26.93 8.59 -22.88
N CYS A 98 -25.66 8.92 -22.70
CA CYS A 98 -25.11 9.54 -21.49
C CYS A 98 -24.73 11.00 -21.77
#